data_AF-A0A7L7M988-F1
#
_entry.id   AF-A0A7L7M988-F1
#
_cell.length_a   1.000
_cell.length_b   1.000
_cell.length_c   1.000
_cell.angle_alpha   90.00
_cell.angle_beta   90.00
_cell.angle_gamma   90.00
#
_symmetry.space_group_name_H-M   'P 1'
#
loop_
_entity.id
_entity.type
_entity.pdbx_description
1 polymer ?
#
loop_
_entity_poly.entity_id
_entity_poly.type
_entity_poly.pdbx_seq_one_letter_code
_entity_poly.pdbx_strand_id
1 'polypeptide(L)'
;METTTSRTGEESTAGRRTAGAGAPAGAVEGYLRADFPWYGLDGTHRGPRWLMQVGAGADGTVDHGSTGHGDPPSRNLEVKGARRFTAVVTVARRPERRSADDTGHLEATSVSSAAWLAGSGLLAGTWPTGIDHTLRQKWLDQQTALAWELADDLDGPAWASLTLPVDGRPTPFHYRESEYGWVLAGSAGGVHLGAYGRGMSAYGLGFSVIEDITAYAH
;
A
#
# COMPACT_ATOMS: atom_id res chain seq x y z
N MET A 1 -35.20 36.61 31.53
CA MET A 1 -34.89 36.85 30.10
C MET A 1 -33.45 37.31 30.03
N GLU A 2 -32.52 36.40 29.74
CA GLU A 2 -31.15 36.76 29.38
C GLU A 2 -30.82 36.02 28.08
N THR A 3 -30.64 36.81 27.03
CA THR A 3 -30.28 36.39 25.68
C THR A 3 -28.76 36.38 25.62
N THR A 4 -28.15 35.20 25.50
CA THR A 4 -26.72 35.10 25.18
C THR A 4 -26.56 34.50 23.79
N THR A 5 -26.03 35.35 22.91
CA THR A 5 -25.79 35.13 21.49
C THR A 5 -24.44 34.45 21.26
N SER A 6 -24.48 33.36 20.50
CA SER A 6 -23.55 32.90 19.45
C SER A 6 -22.04 33.22 19.53
N ARG A 7 -21.20 32.18 19.44
CA ARG A 7 -20.34 31.86 18.27
C ARG A 7 -19.48 30.62 18.56
N THR A 8 -19.97 29.43 18.21
CA THR A 8 -19.13 28.22 18.15
C THR A 8 -18.46 28.18 16.79
N GLY A 9 -17.14 28.10 16.79
CA GLY A 9 -16.28 28.12 15.62
C GLY A 9 -16.58 26.97 14.67
N GLU A 10 -16.38 27.25 13.38
CA GLU A 10 -16.36 26.28 12.31
C GLU A 10 -15.23 25.28 12.56
N GLU A 11 -15.62 24.08 12.96
CA GLU A 11 -14.74 22.92 13.03
C GLU A 11 -14.46 22.48 11.59
N SER A 12 -13.29 22.88 11.09
CA SER A 12 -12.77 22.48 9.79
C SER A 12 -12.56 20.97 9.78
N THR A 13 -13.53 20.26 9.21
CA THR A 13 -13.45 18.83 8.95
C THR A 13 -12.41 18.61 7.85
N ALA A 14 -11.16 18.40 8.25
CA ALA A 14 -10.11 17.84 7.40
C ALA A 14 -10.49 16.39 7.05
N GLY A 15 -11.38 16.25 6.08
CA GLY A 15 -11.86 14.98 5.56
C GLY A 15 -10.70 14.20 4.96
N ARG A 16 -10.31 13.12 5.65
CA ARG A 16 -9.44 12.05 5.13
C ARG A 16 -10.14 11.39 3.94
N ARG A 17 -9.93 11.95 2.75
CA ARG A 17 -10.37 11.39 1.47
C ARG A 17 -9.48 10.20 1.13
N THR A 18 -9.87 9.01 1.58
CA THR A 18 -9.28 7.77 1.09
C THR A 18 -9.79 7.51 -0.33
N ALA A 19 -8.90 7.70 -1.31
CA ALA A 19 -9.17 7.64 -2.74
C ALA A 19 -9.79 6.30 -3.19
N GLY A 20 -10.78 6.40 -4.09
CA GLY A 20 -11.35 5.31 -4.88
C GLY A 20 -10.61 5.12 -6.20
N ALA A 21 -10.84 3.97 -6.82
CA ALA A 21 -10.15 3.45 -8.00
C ALA A 21 -10.23 4.39 -9.21
N GLY A 22 -9.06 4.75 -9.71
CA GLY A 22 -8.81 5.82 -10.67
C GLY A 22 -7.70 6.69 -10.08
N ALA A 23 -6.54 6.76 -10.74
CA ALA A 23 -5.48 7.64 -10.30
C ALA A 23 -6.06 9.07 -10.27
N PRO A 24 -6.15 9.76 -9.12
CA PRO A 24 -6.66 11.12 -9.10
C PRO A 24 -5.75 11.97 -10.00
N ALA A 25 -6.33 12.99 -10.64
CA ALA A 25 -5.58 13.92 -11.45
C ALA A 25 -4.32 14.39 -10.68
N GLY A 26 -3.13 14.13 -11.24
CA GLY A 26 -1.85 14.42 -10.60
C GLY A 26 -1.17 13.26 -9.87
N ALA A 27 -1.71 12.03 -9.88
CA ALA A 27 -1.05 10.90 -9.22
C ALA A 27 0.38 10.69 -9.74
N VAL A 28 0.57 10.75 -11.07
CA VAL A 28 1.87 10.59 -11.74
C VAL A 28 2.90 11.62 -11.27
N GLU A 29 2.49 12.84 -10.94
CA GLU A 29 3.39 13.90 -10.45
C GLU A 29 4.03 13.52 -9.12
N GLY A 30 3.28 12.82 -8.25
CA GLY A 30 3.83 12.23 -7.04
C GLY A 30 4.93 11.21 -7.33
N TYR A 31 4.73 10.34 -8.32
CA TYR A 31 5.74 9.34 -8.71
C TYR A 31 6.98 10.00 -9.31
N LEU A 32 6.81 11.01 -10.15
CA LEU A 32 7.92 11.72 -10.80
C LEU A 32 8.78 12.54 -9.81
N ARG A 33 8.25 12.89 -8.63
CA ARG A 33 9.00 13.58 -7.57
C ARG A 33 9.83 12.65 -6.69
N ALA A 34 9.66 11.34 -6.79
CA ALA A 34 10.43 10.39 -5.99
C ALA A 34 11.92 10.40 -6.40
N ASP A 35 12.80 10.34 -5.41
CA ASP A 35 14.26 10.23 -5.56
C ASP A 35 14.73 8.77 -5.53
N PHE A 36 13.82 7.81 -5.69
CA PHE A 36 14.07 6.37 -5.69
C PHE A 36 13.32 5.68 -6.85
N PRO A 37 13.80 4.52 -7.33
CA PRO A 37 13.14 3.80 -8.42
C PRO A 37 11.83 3.17 -7.97
N TRP A 38 10.80 3.22 -8.82
CA TRP A 38 9.54 2.51 -8.62
C TRP A 38 9.62 1.08 -9.15
N TYR A 39 9.03 0.14 -8.41
CA TYR A 39 8.93 -1.25 -8.83
C TYR A 39 7.50 -1.64 -9.19
N GLY A 40 7.39 -2.61 -10.10
CA GLY A 40 6.15 -3.29 -10.47
C GLY A 40 6.44 -4.74 -10.84
N LEU A 41 5.40 -5.49 -11.26
CA LEU A 41 5.63 -6.81 -11.85
C LEU A 41 6.41 -6.68 -13.15
N ASP A 42 7.35 -7.59 -13.38
CA ASP A 42 8.21 -7.62 -14.56
C ASP A 42 7.43 -7.83 -15.88
N GLY A 43 8.18 -7.82 -16.98
CA GLY A 43 7.64 -7.97 -18.33
C GLY A 43 7.02 -9.35 -18.63
N THR A 44 7.16 -10.34 -17.73
CA THR A 44 6.50 -11.64 -17.90
C THR A 44 5.00 -11.56 -17.58
N HIS A 45 4.59 -10.54 -16.82
CA HIS A 45 3.20 -10.30 -16.43
C HIS A 45 2.54 -9.29 -17.36
N ARG A 46 1.62 -9.77 -18.21
CA ARG A 46 0.84 -8.93 -19.14
C ARG A 46 -0.50 -8.54 -18.54
N GLY A 47 -0.93 -7.32 -18.80
CA GLY A 47 -2.22 -6.81 -18.31
C GLY A 47 -2.17 -5.31 -18.03
N PRO A 48 -3.32 -4.73 -17.66
CA PRO A 48 -3.40 -3.32 -17.31
C PRO A 48 -2.50 -3.00 -16.12
N ARG A 49 -1.97 -1.78 -16.12
CA ARG A 49 -1.11 -1.21 -15.09
C ARG A 49 -1.72 0.10 -14.62
N TRP A 50 -1.59 0.40 -13.33
CA TRP A 50 -2.21 1.58 -12.74
C TRP A 50 -1.41 2.11 -11.56
N LEU A 51 -1.62 3.39 -11.25
CA LEU A 51 -0.99 4.09 -10.13
C LEU A 51 -1.98 4.27 -8.97
N MET A 52 -1.50 4.06 -7.74
CA MET A 52 -2.18 4.50 -6.53
C MET A 52 -1.67 5.86 -6.08
N GLN A 53 -2.13 6.34 -4.93
CA GLN A 53 -1.54 7.52 -4.29
C GLN A 53 -0.17 7.22 -3.70
N VAL A 54 0.73 8.21 -3.81
CA VAL A 54 1.99 8.22 -3.08
C VAL A 54 1.76 8.77 -1.67
N GLY A 55 2.51 8.25 -0.70
CA GLY A 55 2.65 8.84 0.63
C GLY A 55 3.87 9.74 0.64
N ALA A 56 3.67 11.00 1.04
CA ALA A 56 4.72 11.99 1.18
C ALA A 56 4.64 12.67 2.56
N GLY A 57 5.80 13.06 3.08
CA GLY A 57 5.90 13.89 4.28
C GLY A 57 5.37 15.30 4.08
N ALA A 58 5.28 16.08 5.15
CA ALA A 58 4.80 17.46 5.12
C ALA A 58 5.70 18.39 4.27
N ASP A 59 6.98 18.04 4.11
CA ASP A 59 7.94 18.68 3.21
C ASP A 59 7.74 18.31 1.72
N GLY A 60 6.82 17.40 1.42
CA GLY A 60 6.58 16.88 0.08
C GLY A 60 7.55 15.78 -0.34
N THR A 61 8.46 15.34 0.54
CA THR A 61 9.36 14.21 0.27
C THR A 61 8.54 12.93 0.15
N VAL A 62 8.66 12.24 -0.99
CA VAL A 62 7.96 10.98 -1.22
C VAL A 62 8.64 9.88 -0.41
N ASP A 63 7.85 9.15 0.37
CA ASP A 63 8.32 8.03 1.21
C ASP A 63 7.90 6.68 0.63
N HIS A 64 6.72 6.60 0.01
CA HIS A 64 6.24 5.36 -0.57
C HIS A 64 5.14 5.60 -1.62
N GLY A 65 4.79 4.55 -2.34
CA GLY A 65 3.73 4.53 -3.32
C GLY A 65 3.45 3.11 -3.77
N SER A 66 2.39 2.91 -4.54
CA SER A 66 1.99 1.57 -4.99
C SER A 66 1.60 1.56 -6.45
N THR A 67 2.21 0.66 -7.21
CA THR A 67 1.80 0.37 -8.59
C THR A 67 0.98 -0.89 -8.63
N GLY A 68 0.05 -0.99 -9.56
CA GLY A 68 -0.85 -2.12 -9.66
C GLY A 68 -0.82 -2.81 -11.00
N HIS A 69 -1.24 -4.06 -10.99
CA HIS A 69 -1.36 -4.93 -12.15
C HIS A 69 -2.69 -5.70 -12.10
N GLY A 70 -3.33 -5.86 -13.26
CA GLY A 70 -4.60 -6.55 -13.37
C GLY A 70 -5.79 -5.65 -12.99
N ASP A 71 -6.88 -6.27 -12.54
CA ASP A 71 -8.14 -5.57 -12.28
C ASP A 71 -8.01 -4.71 -11.02
N PRO A 72 -8.05 -3.36 -11.11
CA PRO A 72 -7.85 -2.52 -9.94
C PRO A 72 -8.85 -2.87 -8.82
N PRO A 73 -8.49 -2.80 -7.54
CA PRO A 73 -9.45 -3.00 -6.46
C PRO A 73 -10.59 -1.98 -6.58
N SER A 74 -11.82 -2.36 -6.22
CA SER A 74 -13.00 -1.47 -6.30
C SER A 74 -13.83 -1.52 -5.06
N ARG A 75 -14.37 -0.37 -4.68
CA ARG A 75 -15.37 -0.21 -3.62
C ARG A 75 -16.80 -0.40 -4.11
N ASN A 76 -17.02 -0.50 -5.43
CA ASN A 76 -18.34 -0.74 -5.99
C ASN A 76 -18.80 -2.17 -5.67
N LEU A 77 -19.83 -2.24 -4.81
CA LEU A 77 -20.47 -3.46 -4.30
C LEU A 77 -21.20 -4.26 -5.38
N GLU A 78 -21.49 -3.67 -6.54
CA GLU A 78 -22.25 -4.32 -7.62
C GLU A 78 -21.36 -5.16 -8.56
N VAL A 79 -20.03 -5.04 -8.46
CA VAL A 79 -19.12 -5.82 -9.31
C VAL A 79 -19.00 -7.24 -8.79
N LYS A 80 -19.77 -8.13 -9.40
CA LYS A 80 -19.76 -9.58 -9.11
C LYS A 80 -18.51 -10.22 -9.74
N GLY A 81 -17.62 -10.74 -8.90
CA GLY A 81 -16.46 -11.56 -9.32
C GLY A 81 -15.22 -11.29 -8.46
N ALA A 82 -14.40 -12.32 -8.24
CA ALA A 82 -13.10 -12.17 -7.60
C ALA A 82 -12.13 -11.47 -8.56
N ARG A 83 -11.92 -10.17 -8.37
CA ARG A 83 -10.93 -9.38 -9.12
C ARG A 83 -9.54 -9.96 -8.92
N ARG A 84 -8.79 -10.04 -10.02
CA ARG A 84 -7.43 -10.58 -10.02
C ARG A 84 -6.44 -9.45 -10.13
N PHE A 85 -5.68 -9.22 -9.07
CA PHE A 85 -4.72 -8.14 -9.06
C PHE A 85 -3.52 -8.45 -8.18
N THR A 86 -2.47 -7.69 -8.47
CA THR A 86 -1.29 -7.55 -7.63
C THR A 86 -0.93 -6.08 -7.55
N ALA A 87 -0.63 -5.59 -6.36
CA ALA A 87 -0.06 -4.28 -6.14
C ALA A 87 1.34 -4.43 -5.53
N VAL A 88 2.25 -3.59 -5.99
CA VAL A 88 3.64 -3.52 -5.55
C VAL A 88 3.84 -2.18 -4.85
N VAL A 89 4.09 -2.24 -3.56
CA VAL A 89 4.44 -1.11 -2.71
C VAL A 89 5.95 -0.92 -2.81
N THR A 90 6.39 0.28 -3.17
CA THR A 90 7.79 0.68 -3.05
C THR A 90 7.91 1.68 -1.91
N VAL A 91 8.85 1.45 -1.00
CA VAL A 91 9.14 2.31 0.15
C VAL A 91 10.60 2.76 0.06
N ALA A 92 10.81 4.07 0.05
CA ALA A 92 12.13 4.67 0.09
C ALA A 92 12.90 4.18 1.31
N ARG A 93 14.21 3.95 1.18
CA ARG A 93 15.04 3.66 2.35
C ARG A 93 15.47 4.96 3.02
N ARG A 94 14.84 5.29 4.13
CA ARG A 94 15.06 6.49 4.93
C ARG A 94 15.56 6.14 6.32
N PRO A 95 16.59 6.83 6.84
CA PRO A 95 16.91 6.77 8.26
C PRO A 95 15.83 7.48 9.09
N GLU A 96 15.92 7.35 10.41
CA GLU A 96 15.12 8.16 11.32
C GLU A 96 15.40 9.65 11.06
N ARG A 97 14.36 10.47 11.01
CA ARG A 97 14.47 11.91 10.74
C ARG A 97 13.42 12.70 11.51
N ARG A 98 13.69 13.97 11.74
CA ARG A 98 12.70 14.88 12.32
C ARG A 98 11.60 15.18 11.30
N SER A 99 10.35 15.28 11.76
CA SER A 99 9.24 15.72 10.93
C SER A 99 9.42 17.19 10.52
N ALA A 100 9.05 17.51 9.29
CA ALA A 100 9.22 18.86 8.74
C ALA A 100 8.33 19.92 9.40
N ASP A 101 7.25 19.50 10.06
CA ASP A 101 6.35 20.35 10.85
C ASP A 101 6.78 20.47 12.33
N ASP A 102 7.95 19.93 12.70
CA ASP A 102 8.51 19.90 14.06
C ASP A 102 7.59 19.23 15.10
N THR A 103 6.60 18.44 14.66
CA THR A 103 5.65 17.76 15.56
C THR A 103 6.18 16.45 16.14
N GLY A 104 7.32 15.95 15.65
CA GLY A 104 7.90 14.70 16.12
C GLY A 104 9.02 14.14 15.25
N HIS A 105 9.30 12.86 15.42
CA HIS A 105 10.26 12.08 14.65
C HIS A 105 9.53 11.08 13.76
N LEU A 106 10.02 10.90 12.53
CA LEU A 106 9.63 9.85 11.62
C LEU A 106 10.63 8.71 11.74
N GLU A 107 10.12 7.52 12.04
CA GLU A 107 10.94 6.31 12.17
C GLU A 107 11.64 5.96 10.85
N ALA A 108 12.76 5.24 10.96
CA ALA A 108 13.43 4.68 9.81
C ALA A 108 12.49 3.72 9.08
N THR A 109 12.39 3.85 7.76
CA THR A 109 11.64 2.90 6.95
C THR A 109 12.34 1.54 6.96
N SER A 110 11.55 0.48 6.99
CA SER A 110 12.06 -0.89 7.04
C SER A 110 11.24 -1.84 6.16
N VAL A 111 11.65 -3.11 6.11
CA VAL A 111 10.84 -4.19 5.51
C VAL A 111 9.50 -4.31 6.24
N SER A 112 9.46 -4.07 7.55
CA SER A 112 8.23 -4.03 8.33
C SER A 112 7.28 -2.92 7.88
N SER A 113 7.81 -1.73 7.56
CA SER A 113 7.01 -0.65 6.97
C SER A 113 6.39 -1.06 5.63
N ALA A 114 7.16 -1.77 4.79
CA ALA A 114 6.66 -2.29 3.52
C ALA A 114 5.61 -3.40 3.70
N ALA A 115 5.80 -4.31 4.67
CA ALA A 115 4.83 -5.33 5.04
C ALA A 115 3.52 -4.71 5.54
N TRP A 116 3.61 -3.70 6.41
CA TRP A 116 2.46 -2.96 6.94
C TRP A 116 1.66 -2.27 5.83
N LEU A 117 2.33 -1.59 4.90
CA LEU A 117 1.68 -0.92 3.77
C LEU A 117 1.01 -1.94 2.83
N ALA A 118 1.67 -3.07 2.55
CA ALA A 118 1.11 -4.12 1.71
C ALA A 118 -0.11 -4.79 2.36
N GLY A 119 -0.04 -5.12 3.66
CA GLY A 119 -1.17 -5.66 4.42
C GLY A 119 -2.35 -4.70 4.47
N SER A 120 -2.09 -3.43 4.81
CA SER A 120 -3.12 -2.37 4.81
C SER A 120 -3.77 -2.19 3.43
N GLY A 121 -2.96 -2.24 2.36
CA GLY A 121 -3.40 -2.16 0.98
C GLY A 121 -4.29 -3.34 0.56
N LEU A 122 -3.92 -4.57 0.92
CA LEU A 122 -4.71 -5.77 0.66
C LEU A 122 -6.09 -5.61 1.25
N LEU A 123 -6.15 -5.26 2.54
CA LEU A 123 -7.39 -5.19 3.29
C LEU A 123 -8.29 -4.07 2.75
N ALA A 124 -7.75 -2.90 2.44
CA ALA A 124 -8.49 -1.83 1.77
C ALA A 124 -9.02 -2.25 0.39
N GLY A 125 -8.28 -3.09 -0.34
CA GLY A 125 -8.64 -3.58 -1.67
C GLY A 125 -9.60 -4.79 -1.68
N THR A 126 -9.74 -5.51 -0.57
CA THR A 126 -10.53 -6.74 -0.47
C THR A 126 -11.79 -6.60 0.38
N TRP A 127 -12.32 -5.38 0.51
CA TRP A 127 -13.52 -5.09 1.30
C TRP A 127 -14.64 -6.11 1.03
N PRO A 128 -15.08 -6.90 2.03
CA PRO A 128 -16.09 -7.90 1.78
C PRO A 128 -17.45 -7.24 1.51
N THR A 129 -18.12 -7.66 0.45
CA THR A 129 -19.47 -7.20 0.10
C THR A 129 -20.48 -7.77 1.10
N GLY A 130 -21.30 -6.91 1.73
CA GLY A 130 -22.46 -7.37 2.53
C GLY A 130 -22.18 -7.69 4.01
N ILE A 131 -21.37 -6.89 4.69
CA ILE A 131 -21.06 -7.08 6.11
C ILE A 131 -22.00 -6.24 7.02
N ASP A 132 -22.54 -6.85 8.07
CA ASP A 132 -23.17 -6.15 9.21
C ASP A 132 -22.16 -5.35 10.06
N HIS A 133 -22.64 -4.53 11.00
CA HIS A 133 -21.78 -3.66 11.81
C HIS A 133 -20.80 -4.43 12.71
N THR A 134 -21.14 -5.64 13.16
CA THR A 134 -20.32 -6.43 14.09
C THR A 134 -19.18 -7.14 13.36
N LEU A 135 -19.43 -7.67 12.18
CA LEU A 135 -18.40 -8.25 11.33
C LEU A 135 -17.49 -7.15 10.75
N ARG A 136 -18.00 -5.91 10.57
CA ARG A 136 -17.17 -4.74 10.26
C ARG A 136 -16.23 -4.40 11.41
N GLN A 137 -16.72 -4.41 12.64
CA GLN A 137 -15.90 -4.14 13.81
C GLN A 137 -14.84 -5.23 14.01
N LYS A 138 -15.20 -6.52 13.90
CA LYS A 138 -14.22 -7.62 13.92
C LYS A 138 -13.18 -7.51 12.82
N TRP A 139 -13.59 -7.06 11.63
CA TRP A 139 -12.69 -6.80 10.52
C TRP A 139 -11.73 -5.63 10.82
N LEU A 140 -12.19 -4.53 11.42
CA LEU A 140 -11.37 -3.40 11.87
C LEU A 140 -10.44 -3.75 13.05
N ASP A 141 -10.90 -4.57 13.98
CA ASP A 141 -10.10 -5.05 15.10
C ASP A 141 -9.00 -5.99 14.58
N GLN A 142 -9.32 -6.84 13.58
CA GLN A 142 -8.33 -7.59 12.82
C GLN A 142 -7.37 -6.69 12.03
N GLN A 143 -7.81 -5.56 11.44
CA GLN A 143 -6.90 -4.60 10.79
C GLN A 143 -5.84 -4.10 11.76
N THR A 144 -6.26 -3.75 12.97
CA THR A 144 -5.39 -3.17 13.97
C THR A 144 -4.42 -4.21 14.54
N ALA A 145 -4.90 -5.42 14.82
CA ALA A 145 -4.06 -6.52 15.30
C ALA A 145 -3.10 -7.06 14.22
N LEU A 146 -3.58 -7.30 12.98
CA LEU A 146 -2.76 -7.81 11.88
C LEU A 146 -1.72 -6.82 11.42
N ALA A 147 -2.01 -5.52 11.42
CA ALA A 147 -1.03 -4.53 11.00
C ALA A 147 0.12 -4.41 12.01
N TRP A 148 -0.15 -4.55 13.32
CA TRP A 148 0.89 -4.68 14.34
C TRP A 148 1.68 -6.00 14.21
N GLU A 149 1.00 -7.14 14.11
CA GLU A 149 1.66 -8.46 13.98
C GLU A 149 2.45 -8.62 12.66
N LEU A 150 2.01 -7.99 11.55
CA LEU A 150 2.73 -8.03 10.26
C LEU A 150 4.06 -7.26 10.33
N ALA A 151 4.15 -6.24 11.18
CA ALA A 151 5.31 -5.36 11.21
C ALA A 151 6.31 -5.73 12.31
N ASP A 152 5.85 -6.31 13.42
CA ASP A 152 6.66 -6.46 14.63
C ASP A 152 7.63 -7.65 14.58
N ASP A 153 7.24 -8.79 14.00
CA ASP A 153 8.08 -9.99 13.92
C ASP A 153 7.99 -10.68 12.55
N LEU A 154 8.82 -10.20 11.60
CA LEU A 154 8.91 -10.77 10.25
C LEU A 154 9.58 -12.16 10.20
N ASP A 155 10.33 -12.52 11.25
CA ASP A 155 10.97 -13.84 11.38
C ASP A 155 10.10 -14.83 12.18
N GLY A 156 8.95 -14.37 12.65
CA GLY A 156 7.98 -15.15 13.40
C GLY A 156 7.28 -16.23 12.57
N PRO A 157 6.62 -17.20 13.23
CA PRO A 157 6.04 -18.37 12.58
C PRO A 157 4.85 -18.06 11.64
N ALA A 158 4.33 -16.83 11.66
CA ALA A 158 3.28 -16.38 10.75
C ALA A 158 3.80 -16.10 9.33
N TRP A 159 5.12 -16.01 9.15
CA TRP A 159 5.77 -15.72 7.89
C TRP A 159 6.54 -16.94 7.38
N ALA A 160 6.51 -17.13 6.07
CA ALA A 160 7.38 -18.04 5.35
C ALA A 160 8.42 -17.24 4.56
N SER A 161 9.53 -17.87 4.19
CA SER A 161 10.47 -17.29 3.23
C SER A 161 10.10 -17.69 1.80
N LEU A 162 10.08 -16.72 0.89
CA LEU A 162 9.89 -16.94 -0.54
C LEU A 162 11.00 -16.21 -1.30
N THR A 163 11.66 -16.88 -2.24
CA THR A 163 12.65 -16.23 -3.12
C THR A 163 12.02 -15.95 -4.48
N LEU A 164 12.02 -14.68 -4.88
CA LEU A 164 11.46 -14.22 -6.15
C LEU A 164 12.51 -13.39 -6.93
N PRO A 165 12.47 -13.41 -8.27
CA PRO A 165 13.35 -12.57 -9.06
C PRO A 165 12.99 -11.08 -8.90
N VAL A 166 13.99 -10.25 -8.62
CA VAL A 166 13.94 -8.79 -8.73
C VAL A 166 15.06 -8.36 -9.67
N ASP A 167 14.71 -7.72 -10.78
CA ASP A 167 15.64 -7.38 -11.87
C ASP A 167 16.48 -8.61 -12.31
N GLY A 168 15.82 -9.77 -12.39
CA GLY A 168 16.44 -11.05 -12.74
C GLY A 168 17.31 -11.71 -11.65
N ARG A 169 17.42 -11.11 -10.46
CA ARG A 169 18.22 -11.64 -9.34
C ARG A 169 17.32 -12.30 -8.29
N PRO A 170 17.65 -13.52 -7.80
CA PRO A 170 16.90 -14.16 -6.73
C PRO A 170 17.01 -13.31 -5.45
N THR A 171 15.85 -12.89 -4.93
CA THR A 171 15.74 -12.00 -3.77
C THR A 171 14.79 -12.62 -2.74
N PRO A 172 15.18 -12.68 -1.45
CA PRO A 172 14.33 -13.22 -0.41
C PRO A 172 13.23 -12.22 0.00
N PHE A 173 12.05 -12.75 0.27
CA PHE A 173 10.88 -12.05 0.80
C PHE A 173 10.28 -12.84 1.95
N HIS A 174 9.75 -12.12 2.94
CA HIS A 174 8.78 -12.64 3.89
C HIS A 174 7.43 -12.76 3.17
N TYR A 175 6.79 -13.92 3.26
CA TYR A 175 5.54 -14.27 2.60
C TYR A 175 4.50 -14.72 3.60
N ARG A 176 3.27 -14.23 3.46
CA ARG A 176 2.13 -14.68 4.24
C ARG A 176 0.90 -14.76 3.35
N GLU A 177 0.11 -15.81 3.56
CA GLU A 177 -1.16 -16.02 2.88
C GLU A 177 -2.32 -16.02 3.88
N SER A 178 -3.50 -15.60 3.41
CA SER A 178 -4.74 -15.54 4.17
C SER A 178 -5.93 -15.84 3.25
N GLU A 179 -7.12 -15.99 3.81
CA GLU A 179 -8.35 -16.12 3.03
C GLU A 179 -8.64 -14.91 2.11
N TYR A 180 -8.06 -13.74 2.41
CA TYR A 180 -8.28 -12.50 1.67
C TYR A 180 -7.31 -12.33 0.49
N GLY A 181 -6.20 -13.07 0.50
CA GLY A 181 -5.09 -12.92 -0.43
C GLY A 181 -3.76 -13.09 0.28
N TRP A 182 -2.70 -12.58 -0.31
CA TRP A 182 -1.34 -12.75 0.19
C TRP A 182 -0.60 -11.42 0.30
N VAL A 183 0.45 -11.42 1.11
CA VAL A 183 1.38 -10.30 1.32
C VAL A 183 2.82 -10.82 1.21
N LEU A 184 3.68 -9.99 0.61
CA LEU A 184 5.12 -10.15 0.53
C LEU A 184 5.82 -8.89 1.05
N ALA A 185 6.98 -9.04 1.68
CA ALA A 185 7.84 -7.92 2.05
C ALA A 185 9.32 -8.30 1.98
N GLY A 186 10.15 -7.43 1.43
CA GLY A 186 11.59 -7.64 1.27
C GLY A 186 12.33 -6.35 0.95
N SER A 187 13.60 -6.47 0.58
CA SER A 187 14.42 -5.32 0.15
C SER A 187 15.12 -5.63 -1.16
N ALA A 188 15.13 -4.67 -2.08
CA ALA A 188 15.84 -4.78 -3.35
C ALA A 188 16.22 -3.40 -3.87
N GLY A 189 17.35 -3.30 -4.59
CA GLY A 189 17.76 -2.08 -5.31
C GLY A 189 17.69 -0.78 -4.51
N GLY A 190 18.03 -0.81 -3.21
CA GLY A 190 18.07 0.37 -2.35
C GLY A 190 16.73 0.81 -1.76
N VAL A 191 15.64 0.07 -2.00
CA VAL A 191 14.29 0.31 -1.44
C VAL A 191 13.79 -0.91 -0.66
N HIS A 192 12.73 -0.70 0.12
CA HIS A 192 11.93 -1.80 0.65
C HIS A 192 10.74 -2.04 -0.27
N LEU A 193 10.47 -3.31 -0.54
CA LEU A 193 9.37 -3.74 -1.41
C LEU A 193 8.33 -4.46 -0.57
N GLY A 194 7.09 -4.03 -0.70
CA GLY A 194 5.92 -4.77 -0.27
C GLY A 194 5.15 -5.20 -1.51
N ALA A 195 4.44 -6.32 -1.46
CA ALA A 195 3.47 -6.65 -2.49
C ALA A 195 2.28 -7.37 -1.89
N TYR A 196 1.13 -7.22 -2.52
CA TYR A 196 -0.07 -7.94 -2.12
C TYR A 196 -0.93 -8.24 -3.33
N GLY A 197 -1.75 -9.29 -3.22
CA GLY A 197 -2.61 -9.66 -4.32
C GLY A 197 -3.75 -10.58 -3.92
N ARG A 198 -4.72 -10.67 -4.82
CA ARG A 198 -5.87 -11.57 -4.72
C ARG A 198 -6.19 -12.15 -6.10
N GLY A 199 -6.54 -13.43 -6.13
CA GLY A 199 -6.91 -14.14 -7.36
C GLY A 199 -5.74 -14.39 -8.33
N MET A 200 -4.54 -13.95 -7.97
CA MET A 200 -3.25 -14.24 -8.60
C MET A 200 -2.37 -14.95 -7.56
N SER A 201 -1.52 -15.87 -8.01
CA SER A 201 -0.53 -16.53 -7.13
C SER A 201 0.63 -15.58 -6.81
N ALA A 202 1.12 -15.59 -5.57
CA ALA A 202 2.38 -14.94 -5.22
C ALA A 202 3.60 -15.70 -5.78
N TYR A 203 3.45 -17.00 -5.96
CA TYR A 203 4.50 -17.86 -6.49
C TYR A 203 4.70 -17.60 -7.98
N GLY A 204 5.95 -17.41 -8.38
CA GLY A 204 6.33 -17.15 -9.78
C GLY A 204 6.20 -15.69 -10.20
N LEU A 205 5.88 -14.78 -9.27
CA LEU A 205 6.00 -13.35 -9.54
C LEU A 205 7.46 -12.97 -9.75
N GLY A 206 7.67 -11.99 -10.62
CA GLY A 206 8.94 -11.29 -10.76
C GLY A 206 8.71 -9.80 -10.69
N PHE A 207 9.68 -9.08 -10.12
CA PHE A 207 9.63 -7.63 -10.00
C PHE A 207 10.74 -7.00 -10.83
N SER A 208 10.47 -5.82 -11.37
CA SER A 208 11.49 -5.01 -12.00
C SER A 208 11.27 -3.54 -11.71
N VAL A 209 12.35 -2.77 -11.83
CA VAL A 209 12.24 -1.31 -11.95
C VAL A 209 11.33 -0.98 -13.13
N ILE A 210 10.47 0.02 -12.94
CA ILE A 210 9.61 0.56 -13.99
C ILE A 210 10.40 1.63 -14.73
N GLU A 211 10.68 1.38 -16.00
CA GLU A 211 11.46 2.30 -16.85
C GLU A 211 10.69 3.59 -17.17
N ASP A 212 9.38 3.49 -17.39
CA ASP A 212 8.50 4.64 -17.65
C ASP A 212 7.23 4.53 -16.81
N ILE A 213 7.20 5.26 -15.69
CA ILE A 213 6.05 5.30 -14.78
C ILE A 213 4.86 6.09 -15.35
N THR A 214 5.10 6.95 -16.35
CA THR A 214 4.04 7.75 -16.99
C THR A 214 3.13 6.89 -17.86
N ALA A 215 3.63 5.75 -18.33
CA ALA A 215 2.86 4.74 -19.02
C ALA A 215 1.76 4.09 -18.15
N TYR A 216 1.67 4.39 -16.85
CA TYR A 216 0.61 3.88 -15.98
C TYR A 216 -0.46 4.95 -15.68
N ALA A 217 -0.34 6.16 -16.24
CA ALA A 217 -1.18 7.32 -15.95
C ALA A 217 -2.44 7.43 -16.85
N HIS A 218 -3.06 6.30 -17.18
CA HIS A 218 -4.22 6.22 -18.08
C HIS A 218 -5.56 6.40 -17.39
#